data_AF-A0A498P4Q6-F1
#
_entry.id   AF-A0A498P4Q6-F1
#
_cell.length_a   1.000
_cell.length_b   1.000
_cell.length_c   1.000
_cell.angle_alpha   90.00
_cell.angle_beta   90.00
_cell.angle_gamma   90.00
#
_symmetry.space_group_name_H-M   'P 1'
#
loop_
_entity.id
_entity.type
_entity.pdbx_description
1 polymer ?
#
loop_
_entity_poly.entity_id
_entity_poly.type
_entity_poly.pdbx_seq_one_letter_code
_entity_poly.pdbx_strand_id
1 'polypeptide(L)'
;MKTLLLSLLCLFVWNQTTEALTDQQVVLGQNVTLACEFKCNAAIWFLLKLPARPMMILRTFASNDDTETDYYNEKFRNKYFVGNRSEIVINNVTDDDLGIYFCIKAGFALKISDGIRLKHHW
;
A
#
# COMPACT_ATOMS: atom_id res chain seq x y z
N MET A 1 1.82 27.18 37.06
CA MET A 1 2.49 25.89 36.75
C MET A 1 1.53 24.83 36.21
N LYS A 2 0.39 24.54 36.87
CA LYS A 2 -0.58 23.52 36.38
C LYS A 2 -1.19 23.82 34.99
N THR A 3 -1.45 25.09 34.68
CA THR A 3 -2.01 25.52 33.38
C THR A 3 -1.04 25.36 32.22
N LEU A 4 0.24 25.65 32.44
CA LEU A 4 1.31 25.42 31.45
C LEU A 4 1.53 23.93 31.18
N LEU A 5 1.41 23.09 32.22
CA LEU A 5 1.52 21.64 32.08
C LEU A 5 0.36 21.08 31.24
N LEU A 6 -0.87 21.55 31.48
CA LEU A 6 -2.04 21.19 30.68
C LEU A 6 -1.90 21.62 29.21
N SER A 7 -1.44 22.84 28.95
CA SER A 7 -1.24 23.32 27.58
C SER A 7 -0.16 22.53 26.83
N LEU A 8 0.93 22.16 27.51
CA LEU A 8 1.97 21.29 26.93
C LEU A 8 1.44 19.89 26.61
N LEU A 9 0.63 19.30 27.50
CA LEU A 9 0.00 18.00 27.26
C LEU A 9 -0.95 18.04 26.07
N CYS A 10 -1.74 19.11 25.90
CA CYS A 10 -2.60 19.29 24.71
C CYS A 10 -1.80 19.36 23.41
N LEU A 11 -0.65 20.05 23.40
CA LEU A 11 0.23 20.12 22.23
C LEU A 11 0.86 18.75 21.89
N PHE A 12 1.20 17.94 22.91
CA PHE A 12 1.70 16.57 22.72
C PHE A 12 0.65 15.61 22.17
N VAL A 13 -0.62 15.78 22.54
CA VAL A 13 -1.75 14.99 21.98
C VAL A 13 -2.11 15.43 20.56
N TRP A 14 -1.82 16.68 20.17
CA TRP A 14 -2.01 17.11 18.78
C TRP A 14 -0.88 16.70 17.84
N ASN A 15 0.29 16.36 18.37
CA ASN A 15 1.42 15.91 17.56
C ASN A 15 1.44 14.38 17.34
N GLN A 16 0.29 13.72 17.49
CA GLN A 16 0.16 12.35 17.03
C GLN A 16 0.27 12.37 15.52
N THR A 17 1.33 11.76 15.00
CA THR A 17 1.51 11.54 13.56
C THR A 17 0.25 10.85 13.06
N THR A 18 -0.55 11.56 12.27
CA THR A 18 -1.63 10.93 11.52
C THR A 18 -0.98 9.81 10.70
N GLU A 19 -1.39 8.55 10.90
CA GLU A 19 -1.02 7.47 9.99
C GLU A 19 -1.36 7.96 8.57
N ALA A 20 -0.35 8.17 7.72
CA ALA A 20 -0.50 8.91 6.47
C ALA A 20 -1.12 8.03 5.37
N LEU A 21 -2.31 7.51 5.64
CA LEU A 21 -3.09 6.71 4.71
C LEU A 21 -3.53 7.59 3.55
N THR A 22 -3.13 7.23 2.33
CA THR A 22 -3.56 7.94 1.12
C THR A 22 -4.86 7.35 0.59
N ASP A 23 -5.90 8.17 0.45
CA ASP A 23 -7.14 7.76 -0.21
C ASP A 23 -7.03 7.90 -1.72
N GLN A 24 -7.39 6.85 -2.46
CA GLN A 24 -7.44 6.85 -3.91
C GLN A 24 -8.83 6.41 -4.38
N GLN A 25 -9.50 7.29 -5.13
CA GLN A 25 -10.78 6.97 -5.74
C GLN A 25 -10.59 6.10 -6.98
N VAL A 26 -11.46 5.12 -7.16
CA VAL A 26 -11.46 4.20 -8.30
C VAL A 26 -12.83 4.15 -8.96
N VAL A 27 -12.83 3.87 -10.25
CA VAL A 27 -14.03 3.55 -11.03
C VAL A 27 -14.03 2.04 -11.25
N LEU A 28 -15.11 1.38 -10.83
CA LEU A 28 -15.27 -0.05 -11.06
C LEU A 28 -15.22 -0.36 -12.56
N GLY A 29 -14.61 -1.48 -12.91
CA GLY A 29 -14.40 -1.89 -14.30
C GLY A 29 -13.14 -1.32 -14.97
N GLN A 30 -12.50 -0.31 -14.37
CA GLN A 30 -11.29 0.31 -14.91
C GLN A 30 -10.02 -0.24 -14.24
N ASN A 31 -8.88 0.02 -14.86
CA ASN A 31 -7.58 -0.29 -14.28
C ASN A 31 -7.14 0.84 -13.35
N VAL A 32 -6.47 0.50 -12.26
CA VAL A 32 -5.86 1.47 -11.35
C VAL A 32 -4.40 1.14 -11.10
N THR A 33 -3.55 2.17 -11.09
CA THR A 33 -2.14 2.04 -10.72
C THR A 33 -1.95 2.52 -9.28
N LEU A 34 -1.24 1.71 -8.49
CA LEU A 34 -0.80 2.02 -7.15
C LEU A 34 0.71 2.19 -7.14
N ALA A 35 1.19 3.36 -6.74
CA ALA A 35 2.63 3.64 -6.66
C ALA A 35 3.15 3.44 -5.24
N CYS A 36 4.18 2.61 -5.10
CA CYS A 36 4.85 2.43 -3.82
C CYS A 36 5.63 3.71 -3.44
N GLU A 37 5.47 4.18 -2.21
CA GLU A 37 6.14 5.37 -1.66
C GLU A 37 7.66 5.32 -1.85
N PHE A 38 8.26 4.13 -1.69
CA PHE A 38 9.71 3.94 -1.74
C PHE A 38 10.30 3.93 -3.15
N LYS A 39 9.48 3.88 -4.21
CA LYS A 39 9.88 3.91 -5.65
C LYS A 39 11.11 3.05 -5.97
N CYS A 40 11.12 1.81 -5.47
CA CYS A 40 12.26 0.89 -5.58
C CYS A 40 12.02 -0.17 -6.67
N ASN A 41 13.03 -0.98 -7.01
CA ASN A 41 12.88 -2.05 -8.01
C ASN A 41 12.40 -3.38 -7.40
N ALA A 42 12.37 -3.50 -6.07
CA ALA A 42 11.98 -4.69 -5.34
C ALA A 42 11.06 -4.32 -4.19
N ALA A 43 9.82 -4.80 -4.22
CA ALA A 43 8.82 -4.58 -3.17
C ALA A 43 7.93 -5.80 -2.99
N ILE A 44 7.38 -5.94 -1.79
CA ILE A 44 6.32 -6.91 -1.50
C ILE A 44 5.02 -6.15 -1.33
N TRP A 45 3.98 -6.55 -2.04
CA TRP A 45 2.66 -5.91 -1.97
C TRP A 45 1.68 -6.73 -1.13
N PHE A 46 0.95 -6.04 -0.27
CA PHE A 46 -0.10 -6.60 0.56
C PHE A 46 -1.41 -5.85 0.37
N LEU A 47 -2.53 -6.58 0.51
CA LEU A 47 -3.88 -6.05 0.65
C LEU A 47 -4.44 -6.40 2.03
N LEU A 48 -4.87 -5.37 2.76
CA LEU A 48 -5.61 -5.49 4.00
C LEU A 48 -7.08 -5.15 3.75
N LYS A 49 -7.95 -6.15 3.93
CA LYS A 49 -9.40 -5.97 4.04
C LYS A 49 -9.78 -6.08 5.51
N LEU A 50 -10.29 -5.02 6.14
CA LEU A 50 -10.72 -5.11 7.54
C LEU A 50 -12.05 -5.87 7.64
N PRO A 51 -12.25 -6.74 8.65
CA PRO A 51 -11.36 -7.08 9.78
C PRO A 51 -10.41 -8.26 9.53
N ALA A 52 -10.19 -8.66 8.27
CA ALA A 52 -9.36 -9.80 7.91
C ALA A 52 -7.85 -9.51 8.03
N ARG A 53 -7.04 -10.58 7.94
CA ARG A 53 -5.57 -10.49 7.94
C ARG A 53 -5.04 -9.93 6.61
N PRO A 54 -3.89 -9.22 6.61
CA PRO A 54 -3.21 -8.84 5.38
C PRO A 54 -2.90 -10.04 4.49
N MET A 55 -3.16 -9.89 3.20
CA MET A 55 -2.90 -10.90 2.19
C MET A 55 -1.73 -10.43 1.31
N MET A 56 -0.69 -11.27 1.19
CA MET A 56 0.38 -11.01 0.23
C MET A 56 -0.16 -11.21 -1.20
N ILE A 57 0.13 -10.26 -2.08
CA ILE A 57 -0.27 -10.32 -3.49
C ILE A 57 0.90 -10.87 -4.31
N LEU A 58 2.01 -10.14 -4.30
CA LEU A 58 3.19 -10.42 -5.09
C LEU A 58 4.44 -9.84 -4.44
N ARG A 59 5.58 -10.32 -4.91
CA ARG A 59 6.90 -9.79 -4.62
C ARG A 59 7.68 -9.59 -5.91
N THR A 60 8.29 -8.43 -6.05
CA THR A 60 9.27 -8.16 -7.10
C THR A 60 10.69 -8.26 -6.56
N PHE A 61 11.61 -8.72 -7.42
CA PHE A 61 13.04 -8.79 -7.14
C PHE A 61 13.78 -7.85 -8.09
N ALA A 62 14.78 -7.15 -7.56
CA ALA A 62 15.70 -6.40 -8.39
C ALA A 62 16.69 -7.39 -9.01
N SER A 63 16.55 -7.66 -10.30
CA SER A 63 17.58 -8.33 -11.09
C SER A 63 18.25 -7.32 -12.02
N ASN A 64 19.42 -7.68 -12.56
CA ASN A 64 20.28 -6.75 -13.29
C ASN A 64 19.66 -6.23 -14.59
N ASP A 65 18.83 -7.04 -15.27
CA ASP A 65 18.23 -6.70 -16.58
C ASP A 65 16.70 -6.87 -16.62
N ASP A 66 16.07 -7.43 -15.59
CA ASP A 66 14.61 -7.65 -15.57
C ASP A 66 14.00 -7.58 -14.16
N THR A 67 12.68 -7.40 -14.05
CA THR A 67 11.98 -7.48 -12.76
C THR A 67 11.30 -8.85 -12.62
N GLU A 68 11.95 -9.78 -11.94
CA GLU A 68 11.33 -11.06 -11.62
C GLU A 68 10.18 -10.83 -10.63
N THR A 69 9.03 -11.47 -10.90
CA THR A 69 7.82 -11.32 -10.10
C THR A 69 7.30 -12.67 -9.64
N ASP A 70 7.20 -12.83 -8.34
CA ASP A 70 6.58 -13.98 -7.69
C ASP A 70 5.19 -13.60 -7.16
N TYR A 71 4.17 -14.40 -7.50
CA TYR A 71 2.78 -14.15 -7.08
C TYR A 71 2.42 -15.15 -6.00
N TYR A 72 1.84 -14.68 -4.90
CA TYR A 72 1.46 -15.54 -3.78
C TYR A 72 0.38 -16.56 -4.17
N ASN A 73 -0.46 -16.22 -5.15
CA ASN A 73 -1.45 -17.10 -5.74
C ASN A 73 -1.48 -16.92 -7.25
N GLU A 74 -1.50 -18.03 -8.01
CA GLU A 74 -1.55 -18.01 -9.48
C GLU A 74 -2.75 -17.21 -10.04
N LYS A 75 -3.87 -17.15 -9.31
CA LYS A 75 -5.03 -16.33 -9.70
C LYS A 75 -4.71 -14.83 -9.76
N PHE A 76 -3.70 -14.36 -9.03
CA PHE A 76 -3.30 -12.96 -9.03
C PHE A 76 -2.60 -12.52 -10.31
N ARG A 77 -2.02 -13.43 -11.10
CA ARG A 77 -1.34 -13.08 -12.36
C ARG A 77 -2.27 -12.42 -13.39
N ASN A 78 -3.55 -12.76 -13.37
CA ASN A 78 -4.54 -12.16 -14.27
C ASN A 78 -5.12 -10.84 -13.73
N LYS A 79 -4.85 -10.53 -12.46
CA LYS A 79 -5.49 -9.43 -11.73
C LYS A 79 -4.52 -8.28 -11.44
N TYR A 80 -3.29 -8.61 -11.09
CA TYR A 80 -2.25 -7.66 -10.71
C TYR A 80 -1.10 -7.74 -11.71
N PHE A 81 -0.65 -6.59 -12.20
CA PHE A 81 0.51 -6.48 -13.08
C PHE A 81 1.55 -5.56 -12.45
N VAL A 82 2.83 -5.83 -12.70
CA VAL A 82 3.92 -4.98 -12.22
C VAL A 82 4.11 -3.80 -13.17
N GLY A 83 4.08 -2.59 -12.60
CA GLY A 83 4.36 -1.34 -13.30
C GLY A 83 5.82 -0.90 -13.11
N ASN A 84 6.06 0.40 -13.22
CA ASN A 84 7.40 0.95 -13.07
C ASN A 84 7.77 1.13 -11.58
N ARG A 85 9.03 0.87 -11.20
CA ARG A 85 9.57 1.19 -9.85
C ARG A 85 8.65 0.79 -8.68
N SER A 86 8.26 -0.49 -8.62
CA SER A 86 7.37 -1.06 -7.60
C SER A 86 5.93 -0.56 -7.64
N GLU A 87 5.48 0.00 -8.76
CA GLU A 87 4.05 0.15 -9.02
C GLU A 87 3.39 -1.21 -9.24
N ILE A 88 2.12 -1.32 -8.85
CA ILE A 88 1.23 -2.39 -9.32
C ILE A 88 0.04 -1.78 -10.03
N VAL A 89 -0.43 -2.47 -11.06
CA VAL A 89 -1.67 -2.17 -11.76
C VAL A 89 -2.68 -3.24 -11.40
N ILE A 90 -3.84 -2.83 -10.90
CA ILE A 90 -4.99 -3.70 -10.68
C ILE A 90 -5.87 -3.60 -11.91
N ASN A 91 -6.11 -4.73 -12.56
CA ASN A 91 -6.89 -4.81 -13.78
C ASN A 91 -8.38 -4.97 -13.46
N ASN A 92 -9.24 -4.22 -14.18
CA ASN A 92 -10.70 -4.34 -14.10
C ASN A 92 -11.22 -4.37 -12.65
N VAL A 93 -11.05 -3.26 -11.92
CA VAL A 93 -11.31 -3.14 -10.48
C VAL A 93 -12.75 -3.53 -10.14
N THR A 94 -12.92 -4.34 -9.10
CA THR A 94 -14.21 -4.73 -8.52
C THR A 94 -14.28 -4.35 -7.04
N ASP A 95 -15.44 -4.52 -6.41
CA ASP A 95 -15.60 -4.30 -4.96
C ASP A 95 -14.65 -5.19 -4.14
N ASP A 96 -14.27 -6.35 -4.66
CA ASP A 96 -13.30 -7.24 -4.03
C ASP A 96 -11.87 -6.69 -4.05
N ASP A 97 -11.57 -5.64 -4.80
CA ASP A 97 -10.26 -4.99 -4.76
C ASP A 97 -10.22 -3.81 -3.78
N LEU A 98 -11.35 -3.47 -3.15
CA LEU A 98 -11.37 -2.38 -2.18
C LEU A 98 -10.71 -2.83 -0.88
N GLY A 99 -9.92 -1.93 -0.31
CA GLY A 99 -9.12 -2.20 0.88
C GLY A 99 -7.92 -1.27 0.97
N ILE A 100 -7.02 -1.59 1.88
CA ILE A 100 -5.78 -0.83 2.09
C ILE A 100 -4.60 -1.63 1.55
N TYR A 101 -3.87 -1.04 0.61
CA TYR A 101 -2.68 -1.62 0.02
C TYR A 101 -1.42 -1.06 0.66
N PHE A 102 -0.47 -1.92 0.97
CA PHE A 102 0.82 -1.52 1.51
C PHE A 102 1.94 -2.17 0.69
N CYS A 103 3.01 -1.41 0.46
CA CYS A 103 4.24 -1.97 -0.07
C CYS A 103 5.30 -2.06 1.04
N ILE A 104 6.09 -3.14 1.00
CA ILE A 104 7.22 -3.35 1.90
C ILE A 104 8.49 -3.33 1.07
N LYS A 105 9.40 -2.42 1.43
CA LYS A 105 10.77 -2.43 0.91
C LYS A 105 11.62 -3.36 1.76
N ALA A 106 12.10 -4.43 1.13
CA ALA A 106 13.10 -5.31 1.73
C ALA A 106 14.51 -4.68 1.61
N GLY A 107 15.30 -4.78 2.67
CA GLY A 107 16.65 -4.25 2.77
C GLY A 107 17.27 -4.67 4.10
N PHE A 108 18.20 -3.88 4.63
CA PHE A 108 18.76 -4.14 5.98
C PHE A 108 17.69 -4.16 7.09
N ALA A 109 16.64 -3.35 6.93
CA ALA A 109 15.43 -3.40 7.74
C ALA A 109 14.20 -3.39 6.83
N LEU A 110 13.12 -4.03 7.28
CA LEU A 110 11.83 -3.97 6.61
C LEU A 110 11.21 -2.59 6.84
N LYS A 111 10.85 -1.91 5.75
CA LYS A 111 10.11 -0.65 5.80
C LYS A 111 8.76 -0.84 5.14
N ILE A 112 7.70 -0.49 5.87
CA ILE A 112 6.30 -0.58 5.43
C ILE A 112 5.87 0.84 5.06
N SER A 113 5.21 1.00 3.90
CA SER A 113 4.64 2.28 3.47
C SER A 113 3.44 2.68 4.33
N ASP A 114 3.06 3.95 4.30
CA ASP A 114 1.87 4.45 5.02
C ASP A 114 0.53 3.88 4.50
N GLY A 115 0.51 3.40 3.25
CA GLY A 115 -0.59 2.65 2.65
C GLY A 115 -1.54 3.48 1.78
N ILE A 116 -2.23 2.79 0.88
CA ILE A 116 -3.17 3.39 -0.08
C ILE A 116 -4.53 2.71 0.08
N ARG A 117 -5.56 3.47 0.45
CA ARG A 117 -6.93 2.98 0.57
C ARG A 117 -7.70 3.23 -0.71
N LEU A 118 -8.11 2.15 -1.38
CA LEU A 118 -9.00 2.22 -2.52
C LEU A 118 -10.45 2.36 -2.08
N LYS A 119 -11.17 3.32 -2.68
CA LYS A 119 -12.60 3.55 -2.48
C LYS A 119 -13.27 3.83 -3.83
N HIS A 120 -14.46 3.31 -4.06
CA HIS A 120 -15.26 3.71 -5.23
C HIS A 120 -16.15 4.92 -4.90
N HIS A 121 -16.56 5.67 -5.93
CA HIS A 121 -17.53 6.75 -5.82
C HIS A 121 -18.95 6.17 -5.80
N TRP A 122 -19.81 6.67 -4.91
CA TRP A 122 -21.23 6.30 -4.82
C TRP A 122 -22.06 7.00 -5.90
#